data_AF-N6U8L6-F1
#
_entry.id   AF-N6U8L6-F1
#
_cell.length_a   1.000
_cell.length_b   1.000
_cell.length_c   1.000
_cell.angle_alpha   90.00
_cell.angle_beta   90.00
_cell.angle_gamma   90.00
#
_symmetry.space_group_name_H-M   'P 1'
#
loop_
_entity.id
_entity.type
_entity.pdbx_description
1 polymer ?
#
loop_
_entity_poly.entity_id
_entity_poly.type
_entity_poly.pdbx_seq_one_letter_code
_entity_poly.pdbx_strand_id
1 'polypeptide(L)' 'MSLSRVFNSVLMSNVEVQERVALENCVVCNGAVIESGARLVNCVVGSGFRVAQGAEHSNELLTETVMDF' A
#
# COMPACT_ATOMS: atom_id res chain seq x y z
N MET A 1 9.47 -11.01 -13.98
CA MET A 1 10.00 -9.68 -13.60
C MET A 1 9.80 -9.51 -12.11
N SER A 2 10.87 -9.32 -11.35
CA SER A 2 10.88 -9.29 -9.87
C SER A 2 10.98 -7.88 -9.28
N LEU A 3 10.98 -6.83 -10.11
CA LEU A 3 11.18 -5.46 -9.67
C LEU A 3 9.88 -4.86 -9.11
N SER A 4 9.99 -4.17 -7.97
CA SER A 4 8.91 -3.33 -7.45
C SER A 4 8.90 -1.99 -8.18
N ARG A 5 7.72 -1.46 -8.48
CA ARG A 5 7.51 -0.18 -9.14
C ARG A 5 6.67 0.72 -8.26
N VAL A 6 7.19 1.92 -8.03
CA VAL A 6 6.47 3.01 -7.37
C VAL A 6 6.39 4.16 -8.36
N PHE A 7 5.19 4.50 -8.81
CA PHE A 7 4.94 5.52 -9.80
C PHE A 7 3.89 6.51 -9.29
N ASN A 8 4.19 7.81 -9.43
CA ASN A 8 3.31 8.90 -9.00
C ASN A 8 2.77 8.74 -7.57
N SER A 9 3.54 8.14 -6.66
CA SER A 9 3.06 7.77 -5.32
C SER A 9 3.89 8.46 -4.24
N VAL A 10 3.25 8.74 -3.11
CA VAL A 10 3.88 9.36 -1.93
C VAL A 10 3.99 8.30 -0.85
N LEU A 11 5.20 8.08 -0.34
CA LEU A 11 5.45 7.19 0.79
C LEU A 11 5.91 8.04 1.97
N MET A 12 5.26 7.89 3.12
CA MET A 12 5.63 8.59 4.35
C MET A 12 6.73 7.82 5.12
N SER A 13 6.93 8.15 6.40
CA SER A 13 8.00 7.60 7.21
C SER A 13 7.79 6.13 7.55
N ASN A 14 8.87 5.35 7.53
CA ASN A 14 8.88 3.96 7.98
C ASN A 14 7.94 3.01 7.20
N VAL A 15 7.72 3.30 5.91
CA VAL A 15 6.97 2.42 5.00
C VAL A 15 7.87 1.28 4.53
N GLU A 16 7.37 0.04 4.61
CA GLU A 16 8.03 -1.14 4.05
C GLU A 16 7.35 -1.53 2.73
N VAL A 17 8.11 -1.64 1.64
CA VAL A 17 7.64 -2.14 0.36
C VAL A 17 8.46 -3.37 -0.02
N GLN A 18 7.81 -4.52 -0.11
CA GLN A 18 8.46 -5.78 -0.47
C GLN A 18 8.63 -5.94 -1.99
N GLU A 19 9.07 -7.11 -2.44
CA GLU A 19 9.35 -7.40 -3.85
C GLU A 19 8.08 -7.51 -4.70
N ARG A 20 8.22 -7.29 -6.01
CA ARG A 20 7.12 -7.47 -6.99
C ARG A 20 5.89 -6.59 -6.71
N VAL A 21 6.05 -5.49 -5.98
CA VAL A 21 4.94 -4.57 -5.68
C VAL A 21 4.77 -3.56 -6.82
N ALA A 22 3.52 -3.22 -7.16
CA ALA A 22 3.19 -2.13 -8.07
C ALA A 22 2.30 -1.10 -7.36
N LEU A 23 2.85 0.10 -7.13
CA LEU A 23 2.13 1.27 -6.62
C LEU A 23 2.00 2.31 -7.73
N GLU A 24 0.78 2.69 -8.05
CA GLU A 24 0.48 3.73 -9.04
C GLU A 24 -0.49 4.75 -8.46
N ASN A 25 -0.08 6.02 -8.43
CA ASN A 25 -0.92 7.12 -7.92
C ASN A 25 -1.44 6.88 -6.49
N CYS A 26 -0.60 6.35 -5.60
CA CYS A 26 -0.97 5.97 -4.25
C CYS A 26 -0.38 6.89 -3.18
N VAL A 27 -1.05 7.00 -2.04
CA VAL A 27 -0.50 7.63 -0.83
C VAL A 27 -0.38 6.55 0.24
N VAL A 28 0.84 6.34 0.74
CA VAL A 28 1.14 5.32 1.74
C VAL A 28 1.60 5.99 3.04
N CYS A 29 0.78 5.90 4.08
CA CYS A 29 1.01 6.55 5.36
C CYS A 29 2.05 5.82 6.22
N ASN A 30 2.42 6.45 7.34
CA ASN A 30 3.54 6.03 8.17
C ASN A 30 3.43 4.57 8.65
N GLY A 31 4.54 3.83 8.65
CA GLY A 31 4.56 2.47 9.19
C GLY A 31 3.76 1.43 8.41
N ALA A 32 3.22 1.77 7.25
CA ALA A 32 2.49 0.81 6.42
C ALA A 32 3.43 -0.24 5.82
N VAL A 33 2.91 -1.45 5.64
CA VAL A 33 3.64 -2.58 5.05
C VAL A 33 2.92 -3.05 3.80
N ILE A 34 3.61 -3.02 2.66
CA ILE A 34 3.10 -3.52 1.39
C ILE A 34 3.78 -4.84 1.08
N GLU A 35 3.06 -5.95 1.24
CA GLU A 35 3.60 -7.29 1.05
C GLU A 35 3.84 -7.64 -0.43
N SER A 36 4.65 -8.67 -0.61
CA SER A 36 5.17 -9.04 -1.93
C SER A 36 4.06 -9.30 -2.96
N GLY A 37 4.24 -8.81 -4.18
CA GLY A 37 3.28 -9.03 -5.27
C GLY A 37 2.01 -8.18 -5.20
N ALA A 38 1.85 -7.30 -4.21
CA ALA A 38 0.67 -6.43 -4.12
C ALA A 38 0.62 -5.39 -5.25
N ARG A 39 -0.58 -5.06 -5.72
CA ARG A 39 -0.84 -4.09 -6.79
C ARG A 39 -1.90 -3.08 -6.34
N LEU A 40 -1.50 -1.81 -6.22
CA LEU A 40 -2.37 -0.72 -5.80
C LEU A 40 -2.38 0.39 -6.85
N VAL A 41 -3.58 0.84 -7.22
CA VAL A 41 -3.79 1.93 -8.18
C VAL A 41 -4.79 2.93 -7.62
N ASN A 42 -4.43 4.21 -7.52
CA ASN A 42 -5.29 5.25 -6.93
C ASN A 42 -5.75 4.93 -5.49
N CYS A 43 -4.88 4.37 -4.65
CA CYS A 43 -5.22 3.97 -3.28
C CYS A 43 -4.59 4.87 -2.23
N VAL A 44 -5.24 4.97 -1.08
CA VAL A 44 -4.67 5.58 0.13
C VAL A 44 -4.53 4.49 1.19
N VAL A 45 -3.30 4.22 1.63
CA VAL A 45 -2.98 3.23 2.66
C VAL A 45 -2.79 3.94 3.99
N GLY A 46 -3.55 3.53 4.99
CA GLY A 46 -3.54 4.06 6.35
C GLY A 46 -2.23 3.80 7.10
N SER A 47 -2.02 4.57 8.16
CA SER A 47 -0.84 4.42 9.02
C SER A 47 -0.85 3.05 9.70
N GLY A 48 0.27 2.33 9.65
CA GLY A 48 0.41 0.98 10.22
C GLY A 48 -0.38 -0.11 9.49
N PHE A 49 -1.09 0.21 8.40
CA PHE A 49 -1.88 -0.75 7.65
C PHE A 49 -0.98 -1.73 6.89
N ARG A 50 -1.35 -3.02 6.89
CA ARG A 50 -0.65 -4.07 6.14
C ARG A 50 -1.47 -4.51 4.94
N VAL A 51 -0.96 -4.24 3.74
CA VAL A 51 -1.53 -4.73 2.49
C VAL A 51 -1.03 -6.15 2.27
N ALA A 52 -1.97 -7.10 2.19
CA ALA A 52 -1.65 -8.52 2.10
C ALA A 52 -0.93 -8.90 0.81
N GLN A 53 -0.17 -10.00 0.87
CA GLN A 53 0.56 -10.55 -0.26
C GLN A 53 -0.35 -10.80 -1.46
N GLY A 54 0.04 -10.29 -2.63
CA GLY A 54 -0.72 -10.44 -3.87
C GLY A 54 -2.08 -9.73 -3.90
N ALA A 55 -2.39 -8.88 -2.91
CA ALA A 55 -3.62 -8.11 -2.90
C ALA A 55 -3.67 -7.12 -4.06
N GLU A 56 -4.85 -6.98 -4.67
CA GLU A 56 -5.10 -6.02 -5.74
C GLU A 56 -6.19 -5.04 -5.30
N HIS A 57 -5.83 -3.76 -5.17
CA HIS A 57 -6.75 -2.70 -4.80
C HIS A 57 -6.74 -1.58 -5.83
N SER A 58 -7.91 -0.98 -6.04
CA SER A 58 -8.03 0.18 -6.93
C SER A 58 -9.09 1.15 -6.45
N ASN A 59 -8.76 2.44 -6.43
CA ASN A 59 -9.66 3.52 -6.02
C ASN A 59 -10.25 3.32 -4.62
N GLU A 60 -9.43 2.89 -3.67
CA GLU A 60 -9.86 2.49 -2.33
C GLU A 60 -9.02 3.13 -1.22
N LEU A 61 -9.67 3.35 -0.06
CA LEU A 61 -9.03 3.81 1.17
C LEU A 61 -8.83 2.59 2.10
N LEU A 62 -7.57 2.17 2.24
CA LEU A 62 -7.13 1.00 3.00
C LEU A 62 -6.76 1.42 4.43
N THR A 63 -7.74 1.54 5.31
CA THR A 63 -7.54 1.89 6.72
C THR A 63 -8.26 0.90 7.61
N GLU A 64 -7.77 0.71 8.84
CA GLU A 64 -8.60 0.03 9.84
C GLU A 64 -9.85 0.88 10.09
N THR A 65 -11.01 0.33 9.79
CA THR A 65 -12.27 0.89 10.24
C THR A 65 -12.31 0.62 11.74
N VAL A 66 -12.12 1.65 12.56
CA VAL A 66 -12.57 1.59 13.95
C VAL A 66 -14.08 1.35 13.89
N MET A 67 -14.51 0.10 14.07
CA MET A 67 -15.87 -0.19 14.47
C MET A 67 -15.94 0.18 15.95
N ASP A 68 -16.48 1.38 16.21
CA ASP A 68 -16.86 1.83 17.53
C ASP A 68 -17.82 0.79 18.16
N PHE A 69 -17.42 0.22 19.31
CA PHE A 69 -18.31 -0.48 20.23
C PHE A 69 -18.33 0.28 21.56
#